data_AF-A0A9E0HH10-F1
#
_entry.id   AF-A0A9E0HH10-F1
#
_cell.length_a   1.000
_cell.length_b   1.000
_cell.length_c   1.000
_cell.angle_alpha   90.00
_cell.angle_beta   90.00
_cell.angle_gamma   90.00
#
_symmetry.space_group_name_H-M   'P 1'
#
loop_
_entity.id
_entity.type
_entity.pdbx_description
1 polymer ?
#
loop_
_entity_poly.entity_id
_entity_poly.type
_entity_poly.pdbx_seq_one_letter_code
_entity_poly.pdbx_strand_id
1 'polypeptide(L)'
;MPRRAVLVCALAVVGCDDAIDVRLVPPIGEVARPVDYGCVNRVLSVAYGSVADDPESSCVEIAPGTIDTLRDHNLEGLLDLALPSGFFALDIAGLRADGPGCAGADTVFHGEAFYDGGWSLDVPMLHGLDCDDFTTVPSRFRLLELTKVLAGGADVCAPPADAVLYQIEFAHHFPYDEGPINGTVTDAPRGPVSTAADGTGQLTGPHFAGAAPPSCLAVETAVVPPSAVQAKTCLDSTQEEFLCAPAADVELLLPNQADFATFLQIRNQNGPIAIGLVWDSATRRPLAGATVTPTEGSTTDGLGYFDFVGGAVVRTAGNATPAGGLFAIELSAPTVVDIAAPGKSPRRVVLPDGINMPGVLSIPM
;
A
#
# COMPACT_ATOMS: atom_id res chain seq x y z
N MET A 1 1.43 -54.78 45.50
CA MET A 1 0.42 -55.02 44.43
C MET A 1 -0.94 -55.19 45.09
N PRO A 2 -2.08 -54.75 44.52
CA PRO A 2 -2.44 -53.40 44.06
C PRO A 2 -3.81 -52.91 44.62
N ARG A 3 -3.96 -51.57 44.68
CA ARG A 3 -5.12 -50.72 44.25
C ARG A 3 -6.51 -50.74 44.93
N ARG A 4 -7.01 -49.48 45.05
CA ARG A 4 -8.39 -48.91 45.03
C ARG A 4 -9.06 -48.72 46.40
N ALA A 5 -9.70 -47.60 46.70
CA ALA A 5 -10.06 -46.42 45.93
C ALA A 5 -10.18 -45.20 46.86
N VAL A 6 -9.63 -44.06 46.47
CA VAL A 6 -10.11 -42.76 46.95
C VAL A 6 -10.62 -42.03 45.72
N LEU A 7 -11.95 -42.04 45.62
CA LEU A 7 -12.72 -41.18 44.74
C LEU A 7 -12.66 -39.78 45.39
N VAL A 8 -11.70 -38.94 44.99
CA VAL A 8 -11.83 -37.51 45.23
C VAL A 8 -12.50 -36.94 43.98
N CYS A 9 -13.78 -36.63 44.15
CA CYS A 9 -14.48 -35.62 43.36
C CYS A 9 -13.70 -34.31 43.48
N ALA A 10 -12.71 -34.13 42.62
CA ALA A 10 -12.33 -32.81 42.16
C ALA A 10 -13.04 -32.64 40.82
N LEU A 11 -14.30 -32.24 40.89
CA LEU A 11 -14.87 -31.34 39.89
C LEU A 11 -14.02 -30.06 39.95
N ALA A 12 -12.80 -30.14 39.43
CA ALA A 12 -12.23 -29.01 38.74
C ALA A 12 -13.17 -28.84 37.55
N VAL A 13 -14.09 -27.90 37.70
CA VAL A 13 -14.64 -27.18 36.57
C VAL A 13 -13.41 -26.59 35.89
N VAL A 14 -12.81 -27.37 34.99
CA VAL A 14 -11.98 -26.85 33.92
C VAL A 14 -12.97 -25.94 33.20
N GLY A 15 -12.88 -24.65 33.47
CA GLY A 15 -13.44 -23.69 32.54
C GLY A 15 -12.80 -24.04 31.21
N CYS A 16 -13.58 -24.61 30.30
CA CYS A 16 -13.21 -24.54 28.89
C CYS A 16 -13.33 -23.06 28.58
N ASP A 17 -12.25 -22.32 28.80
CA ASP A 17 -12.07 -21.05 28.10
C ASP A 17 -11.92 -21.48 26.64
N ASP A 18 -13.03 -21.46 25.90
CA ASP A 18 -13.06 -21.75 24.48
C ASP A 18 -12.33 -20.60 23.77
N ALA A 19 -11.01 -20.69 23.73
CA ALA A 19 -10.12 -19.77 23.04
C ALA A 19 -9.86 -20.26 21.61
N ILE A 20 -9.65 -19.31 20.70
CA ILE A 20 -9.22 -19.59 19.33
C ILE A 20 -7.74 -19.19 19.23
N ASP A 21 -6.91 -20.12 18.77
CA ASP A 21 -5.50 -19.86 18.51
C ASP A 21 -5.36 -18.99 17.25
N VAL A 22 -4.83 -17.78 17.40
CA VAL A 22 -4.61 -16.87 16.26
C VAL A 22 -3.17 -16.95 15.78
N ARG A 23 -2.97 -17.12 14.48
CA ARG A 23 -1.65 -17.14 13.86
C ARG A 23 -1.57 -16.10 12.76
N LEU A 24 -0.65 -15.15 12.87
CA LEU A 24 -0.36 -14.22 11.78
C LEU A 24 0.41 -14.94 10.67
N VAL A 25 -0.02 -14.77 9.43
CA VAL A 25 0.64 -15.32 8.25
C VAL A 25 1.33 -14.17 7.50
N PRO A 26 2.68 -14.16 7.43
CA PRO A 26 3.46 -13.14 6.73
C PRO A 26 2.98 -12.84 5.29
N PRO A 27 3.15 -11.60 4.79
CA PRO A 27 2.80 -11.25 3.41
C PRO A 27 3.62 -12.05 2.38
N ILE A 28 3.05 -12.24 1.18
CA ILE A 28 3.73 -12.83 0.03
C ILE A 28 4.83 -11.86 -0.45
N GLY A 29 6.04 -12.03 0.09
CA GLY A 29 7.19 -11.15 -0.22
C GLY A 29 8.24 -11.12 0.87
N GLU A 30 7.82 -11.26 2.13
CA GLU A 30 8.72 -11.27 3.31
C GLU A 30 9.72 -12.46 3.28
N VAL A 31 9.47 -13.47 2.44
CA VAL A 31 10.42 -14.58 2.21
C VAL A 31 11.70 -14.12 1.53
N ALA A 32 11.63 -13.07 0.70
CA ALA A 32 12.79 -12.54 -0.01
C ALA A 32 13.57 -11.50 0.83
N ARG A 33 12.89 -10.76 1.70
CA ARG A 33 13.47 -9.79 2.64
C ARG A 33 12.64 -9.81 3.94
N PRO A 34 13.22 -10.21 5.10
CA PRO A 34 12.57 -10.04 6.39
C PRO A 34 12.24 -8.56 6.61
N VAL A 35 11.05 -8.27 7.13
CA VAL A 35 10.61 -6.92 7.47
C VAL A 35 10.87 -6.71 8.96
N ASP A 36 11.50 -5.60 9.33
CA ASP A 36 11.65 -5.23 10.74
C ASP A 36 10.36 -4.62 11.27
N TYR A 37 9.84 -5.17 12.36
CA TYR A 37 8.67 -4.64 13.07
C TYR A 37 9.03 -4.08 14.45
N GLY A 38 10.32 -3.93 14.77
CA GLY A 38 10.82 -3.58 16.09
C GLY A 38 10.35 -2.22 16.62
N CYS A 39 9.88 -1.32 15.77
CA CYS A 39 9.27 -0.05 16.16
C CYS A 39 7.79 -0.16 16.61
N VAL A 40 7.14 -1.31 16.41
CA VAL A 40 5.77 -1.56 16.88
C VAL A 40 5.75 -1.54 18.40
N ASN A 41 4.86 -0.72 18.96
CA ASN A 41 4.68 -0.58 20.39
C ASN A 41 3.23 -0.73 20.83
N ARG A 42 2.29 -0.96 19.91
CA ARG A 42 0.91 -1.32 20.20
C ARG A 42 0.43 -2.45 19.29
N VAL A 43 -0.49 -3.25 19.80
CA VAL A 43 -1.29 -4.18 19.00
C VAL A 43 -2.76 -3.80 19.17
N LEU A 44 -3.43 -3.49 18.08
CA LEU A 44 -4.87 -3.32 18.00
C LEU A 44 -5.47 -4.61 17.43
N SER A 45 -6.50 -5.12 18.09
CA SER A 45 -7.30 -6.23 17.59
C SER A 45 -8.77 -5.85 17.63
N VAL A 46 -9.50 -6.12 16.55
CA VAL A 46 -10.95 -5.88 16.45
C VAL A 46 -11.64 -7.15 15.99
N ALA A 47 -12.54 -7.70 16.81
CA ALA A 47 -13.34 -8.87 16.47
C ALA A 47 -14.75 -8.43 16.09
N TYR A 48 -15.26 -8.94 14.97
CA TYR A 48 -16.56 -8.57 14.41
C TYR A 48 -17.57 -9.70 14.57
N GLY A 49 -18.73 -9.36 15.12
CA GLY A 49 -19.87 -10.26 15.31
C GLY A 49 -21.02 -9.97 14.36
N SER A 50 -21.99 -10.88 14.32
CA SER A 50 -23.18 -10.82 13.45
C SER A 50 -24.08 -9.57 13.60
N VAL A 51 -23.83 -8.72 14.59
CA VAL A 51 -24.56 -7.48 14.87
C VAL A 51 -23.65 -6.30 14.56
N ALA A 52 -24.10 -5.37 13.72
CA ALA A 52 -23.29 -4.26 13.19
C ALA A 52 -22.67 -3.32 14.25
N ASP A 53 -23.22 -3.29 15.47
CA ASP A 53 -22.75 -2.46 16.58
C ASP A 53 -21.97 -3.25 17.66
N ASP A 54 -21.59 -4.50 17.38
CA ASP A 54 -20.88 -5.39 18.32
C ASP A 54 -19.41 -5.69 17.93
N PRO A 55 -18.60 -4.73 17.45
CA PRO A 55 -17.17 -4.96 17.37
C PRO A 55 -16.55 -4.87 18.77
N GLU A 56 -15.88 -5.93 19.18
CA GLU A 56 -15.05 -5.91 20.38
C GLU A 56 -13.64 -5.48 19.97
N SER A 57 -13.03 -4.53 20.70
CA SER A 57 -11.69 -4.05 20.38
C SER A 57 -10.77 -4.03 21.60
N SER A 58 -9.50 -4.37 21.38
CA SER A 58 -8.44 -4.30 22.38
C SER A 58 -7.23 -3.59 21.81
N CYS A 59 -6.63 -2.72 22.63
CA CYS A 59 -5.41 -2.00 22.31
C CYS A 59 -4.39 -2.28 23.40
N VAL A 60 -3.38 -3.10 23.09
CA VAL A 60 -2.37 -3.55 24.04
C VAL A 60 -1.06 -2.81 23.78
N GLU A 61 -0.48 -2.27 24.85
CA GLU A 61 0.87 -1.70 24.83
C GLU A 61 1.93 -2.80 25.00
N ILE A 62 2.92 -2.80 24.11
CA ILE A 62 4.06 -3.71 24.14
C ILE A 62 5.37 -2.92 24.08
N ALA A 63 6.46 -3.53 24.55
CA ALA A 63 7.77 -2.91 24.41
C ALA A 63 8.22 -2.95 22.92
N PRO A 64 8.86 -1.91 22.38
CA PRO A 64 9.55 -2.00 21.09
C PRO A 64 10.53 -3.18 21.07
N GLY A 65 10.63 -3.87 19.92
CA GLY A 65 11.41 -5.10 19.76
C GLY A 65 10.73 -6.35 20.36
N THR A 66 9.47 -6.26 20.81
CA THR A 66 8.69 -7.46 21.17
C THR A 66 8.30 -8.25 19.92
N ILE A 67 8.07 -7.55 18.80
CA ILE A 67 7.82 -8.14 17.48
C ILE A 67 8.97 -7.70 16.59
N ASP A 68 10.00 -8.54 16.46
CA ASP A 68 11.13 -8.26 15.56
C ASP A 68 10.78 -8.64 14.11
N THR A 69 10.23 -9.84 13.91
CA THR A 69 9.71 -10.33 12.62
C THR A 69 8.36 -11.01 12.83
N LEU A 70 7.50 -11.02 11.80
CA LEU A 70 6.23 -11.76 11.87
C LEU A 70 6.42 -13.29 11.79
N ARG A 71 7.65 -13.78 11.63
CA ARG A 71 7.99 -15.21 11.64
C ARG A 71 8.34 -15.73 13.01
N ASP A 72 8.96 -14.89 13.82
CA ASP A 72 9.59 -15.30 15.08
C ASP A 72 8.85 -14.79 16.32
N HIS A 73 7.77 -14.03 16.13
CA HIS A 73 6.97 -13.52 17.23
C HIS A 73 5.93 -14.53 17.76
N ASN A 74 5.81 -14.60 19.09
CA ASN A 74 4.69 -15.24 19.77
C ASN A 74 3.77 -14.13 20.30
N LEU A 75 2.55 -14.02 19.74
CA LEU A 75 1.52 -13.08 20.22
C LEU A 75 0.66 -13.64 21.35
N GLU A 76 1.00 -14.81 21.88
CA GLU A 76 0.29 -15.45 22.97
C GLU A 76 0.14 -14.51 24.17
N GLY A 77 -1.11 -14.37 24.65
CA GLY A 77 -1.47 -13.49 25.75
C GLY A 77 -1.52 -11.99 25.41
N LEU A 78 -1.17 -11.58 24.18
CA LEU A 78 -1.35 -10.20 23.71
C LEU A 78 -2.72 -10.00 23.05
N LEU A 79 -3.34 -11.07 22.55
CA LEU A 79 -4.68 -11.08 21.98
C LEU A 79 -5.67 -11.69 22.99
N ASP A 80 -5.92 -10.98 24.09
CA ASP A 80 -6.95 -11.33 25.08
C ASP A 80 -8.19 -10.46 24.82
N LEU A 81 -9.02 -10.90 23.88
CA LEU A 81 -10.21 -10.19 23.39
C LEU A 81 -11.44 -11.09 23.51
N ALA A 82 -12.53 -10.56 24.09
CA ALA A 82 -13.80 -11.26 24.12
C ALA A 82 -14.34 -11.44 22.68
N LEU A 83 -14.78 -12.66 22.35
CA LEU A 83 -15.37 -12.92 21.04
C LEU A 83 -16.84 -12.47 21.04
N PRO A 84 -17.24 -11.58 20.13
CA PRO A 84 -18.62 -11.12 20.03
C PRO A 84 -19.56 -12.23 19.54
N SER A 85 -20.86 -12.02 19.71
CA SER A 85 -21.86 -13.00 19.32
C SER A 85 -21.92 -13.19 17.80
N GLY A 86 -21.74 -14.42 17.34
CA GLY A 86 -21.66 -14.71 15.90
C GLY A 86 -20.41 -14.13 15.26
N PHE A 87 -19.28 -14.16 15.99
CA PHE A 87 -17.95 -13.85 15.48
C PHE A 87 -17.73 -14.44 14.08
N PHE A 88 -17.36 -13.58 13.13
CA PHE A 88 -17.14 -13.97 11.74
C PHE A 88 -15.87 -13.38 11.12
N ALA A 89 -15.24 -12.39 11.76
CA ALA A 89 -14.00 -11.81 11.26
C ALA A 89 -13.16 -11.16 12.37
N LEU A 90 -11.85 -11.10 12.15
CA LEU A 90 -10.86 -10.51 13.04
C LEU A 90 -9.89 -9.64 12.25
N ASP A 91 -9.71 -8.40 12.71
CA ASP A 91 -8.63 -7.51 12.29
C ASP A 91 -7.54 -7.46 13.35
N ILE A 92 -6.29 -7.43 12.90
CA ILE A 92 -5.13 -7.21 13.75
C ILE A 92 -4.21 -6.20 13.09
N ALA A 93 -3.83 -5.18 13.86
CA ALA A 93 -2.87 -4.17 13.44
C ALA A 93 -1.74 -4.03 14.46
N GLY A 94 -0.50 -4.01 13.97
CA GLY A 94 0.66 -3.59 14.73
C GLY A 94 0.90 -2.12 14.50
N LEU A 95 0.94 -1.33 15.57
CA LEU A 95 1.02 0.12 15.47
C LEU A 95 2.28 0.68 16.11
N ARG A 96 2.76 1.77 15.53
CA ARG A 96 3.75 2.66 16.12
C ARG A 96 3.03 3.92 16.58
N ALA A 97 2.95 4.11 17.89
CA ALA A 97 2.32 5.28 18.51
C ALA A 97 3.34 6.14 19.28
N ASP A 98 3.30 7.46 19.09
CA ASP A 98 4.05 8.40 19.93
C ASP A 98 3.29 8.76 21.24
N GLY A 99 2.02 8.40 21.33
CA GLY A 99 1.11 8.73 22.43
C GLY A 99 0.45 7.52 23.10
N PRO A 100 -0.42 7.75 24.11
CA PRO A 100 -1.19 6.69 24.74
C PRO A 100 -2.30 6.18 23.80
N GLY A 101 -2.55 4.87 23.83
CA GLY A 101 -3.58 4.21 23.04
C GLY A 101 -3.19 3.93 21.59
N CYS A 102 -4.17 3.47 20.80
CA CYS A 102 -4.02 3.06 19.40
C CYS A 102 -4.58 4.08 18.41
N ALA A 103 -5.37 5.06 18.87
CA ALA A 103 -5.98 6.05 18.00
C ALA A 103 -4.92 7.03 17.46
N GLY A 104 -4.90 7.23 16.14
CA GLY A 104 -3.94 8.13 15.47
C GLY A 104 -2.49 7.65 15.53
N ALA A 105 -2.27 6.34 15.65
CA ALA A 105 -0.97 5.71 15.52
C ALA A 105 -0.68 5.33 14.06
N ASP A 106 0.60 5.23 13.69
CA ASP A 106 0.98 4.71 12.37
C ASP A 106 0.75 3.19 12.34
N THR A 107 0.06 2.68 11.33
CA THR A 107 -0.12 1.23 11.19
C THR A 107 1.06 0.64 10.44
N VAL A 108 1.82 -0.22 11.12
CA VAL A 108 3.04 -0.84 10.58
C VAL A 108 2.71 -2.17 9.90
N PHE A 109 1.79 -2.95 10.44
CA PHE A 109 1.24 -4.12 9.75
C PHE A 109 -0.25 -4.22 10.00
N HIS A 110 -0.96 -4.84 9.06
CA HIS A 110 -2.38 -5.10 9.13
C HIS A 110 -2.69 -6.47 8.56
N GLY A 111 -3.58 -7.21 9.21
CA GLY A 111 -4.18 -8.41 8.65
C GLY A 111 -5.61 -8.59 9.07
N GLU A 112 -6.34 -9.28 8.20
CA GLU A 112 -7.76 -9.58 8.36
C GLU A 112 -7.98 -11.06 8.06
N ALA A 113 -8.86 -11.69 8.82
CA ALA A 113 -9.36 -13.02 8.48
C ALA A 113 -10.84 -13.18 8.76
N PHE A 114 -11.49 -13.97 7.90
CA PHE A 114 -12.85 -14.45 8.12
C PHE A 114 -12.80 -15.79 8.85
N TYR A 115 -13.57 -15.88 9.93
CA TYR A 115 -13.67 -17.09 10.73
C TYR A 115 -14.71 -18.04 10.13
N ASP A 116 -14.28 -19.26 9.81
CA ASP A 116 -15.12 -20.33 9.22
C ASP A 116 -15.42 -21.48 10.18
N GLY A 117 -15.01 -21.35 11.45
CA GLY A 117 -15.23 -22.34 12.50
C GLY A 117 -13.98 -23.19 12.80
N GLY A 118 -13.61 -23.33 14.07
CA GLY A 118 -12.47 -24.15 14.48
C GLY A 118 -11.86 -23.69 15.80
N TRP A 119 -10.68 -24.22 16.11
CA TRP A 119 -9.89 -23.81 17.28
C TRP A 119 -8.71 -22.91 16.91
N SER A 120 -8.54 -22.61 15.62
CA SER A 120 -7.45 -21.79 15.12
C SER A 120 -7.92 -20.88 13.99
N LEU A 121 -7.34 -19.69 13.88
CA LEU A 121 -7.57 -18.73 12.82
C LEU A 121 -6.23 -18.23 12.27
N ASP A 122 -5.98 -18.49 11.00
CA ASP A 122 -4.84 -17.93 10.28
C ASP A 122 -5.21 -16.53 9.75
N VAL A 123 -4.45 -15.52 10.15
CA VAL A 123 -4.66 -14.12 9.76
C VAL A 123 -3.61 -13.71 8.75
N PRO A 124 -3.91 -13.73 7.44
CA PRO A 124 -2.99 -13.24 6.42
C PRO A 124 -2.72 -11.75 6.59
N MET A 125 -1.44 -11.40 6.63
CA MET A 125 -1.00 -10.02 6.63
C MET A 125 -1.18 -9.44 5.23
N LEU A 126 -1.99 -8.39 5.17
CA LEU A 126 -2.29 -7.62 3.98
C LEU A 126 -1.24 -6.52 3.78
N HIS A 127 -0.51 -6.18 4.85
CA HIS A 127 0.39 -5.04 4.89
C HIS A 127 1.60 -5.22 5.82
N GLY A 128 2.70 -4.56 5.46
CA GLY A 128 3.90 -4.41 6.28
C GLY A 128 4.74 -3.21 5.83
N LEU A 129 5.07 -2.33 6.77
CA LEU A 129 6.12 -1.32 6.69
C LEU A 129 7.34 -1.82 7.42
N ASP A 130 8.50 -1.48 6.88
CA ASP A 130 9.77 -1.78 7.51
C ASP A 130 10.10 -0.67 8.52
N CYS A 131 10.25 -1.04 9.79
CA CYS A 131 10.64 -0.11 10.85
C CYS A 131 12.03 0.50 10.62
N ASP A 132 12.89 -0.15 9.83
CA ASP A 132 14.15 0.45 9.38
C ASP A 132 13.93 1.66 8.46
N ASP A 133 12.80 1.71 7.75
CA ASP A 133 12.41 2.83 6.88
C ASP A 133 11.69 3.95 7.66
N PHE A 134 11.46 3.78 8.97
CA PHE A 134 10.87 4.83 9.79
C PHE A 134 11.86 5.99 9.98
N THR A 135 11.40 7.21 9.70
CA THR A 135 12.23 8.40 9.77
C THR A 135 11.50 9.59 10.39
N THR A 136 12.30 10.48 10.97
CA THR A 136 11.89 11.82 11.40
C THR A 136 12.59 12.91 10.59
N VAL A 137 13.48 12.51 9.68
CA VAL A 137 14.16 13.40 8.77
C VAL A 137 13.16 13.82 7.70
N PRO A 138 13.03 15.13 7.43
CA PRO A 138 12.12 15.60 6.41
C PRO A 138 12.40 15.02 5.01
N SER A 139 11.39 14.43 4.39
CA SER A 139 11.45 13.88 3.02
C SER A 139 10.99 14.92 2.02
N ARG A 140 11.81 15.17 0.99
CA ARG A 140 11.44 16.10 -0.07
C ARG A 140 10.64 15.38 -1.14
N PHE A 141 9.76 16.12 -1.79
CA PHE A 141 9.02 15.63 -2.94
C PHE A 141 9.08 16.62 -4.10
N ARG A 142 8.87 16.11 -5.31
CA ARG A 142 8.78 16.85 -6.55
C ARG A 142 7.54 16.44 -7.34
N LEU A 143 6.75 17.43 -7.74
CA LEU A 143 5.64 17.27 -8.67
C LEU A 143 6.11 17.40 -10.10
N LEU A 144 5.75 16.42 -10.93
CA LEU A 144 5.92 16.44 -12.37
C LEU A 144 4.56 16.41 -13.07
N GLU A 145 4.49 17.07 -14.22
CA GLU A 145 3.34 17.00 -15.10
C GLU A 145 3.59 15.92 -16.17
N LEU A 146 2.71 14.91 -16.23
CA LEU A 146 2.88 13.75 -17.10
C LEU A 146 3.04 14.16 -18.58
N THR A 147 2.26 15.12 -19.08
CA THR A 147 2.33 15.60 -20.47
C THR A 147 3.70 16.10 -20.86
N LYS A 148 4.36 16.86 -19.97
CA LYS A 148 5.71 17.40 -20.19
C LYS A 148 6.73 16.28 -20.23
N VAL A 149 6.57 15.29 -19.35
CA VAL A 149 7.42 14.08 -19.33
C VAL A 149 7.31 13.32 -20.66
N LEU A 150 6.08 13.08 -21.12
CA LEU A 150 5.80 12.36 -22.36
C LEU A 150 6.24 13.13 -23.61
N ALA A 151 6.16 14.45 -23.59
CA ALA A 151 6.65 15.29 -24.68
C ALA A 151 8.17 15.21 -24.86
N GLY A 152 8.92 14.83 -23.82
CA GLY A 152 10.37 14.61 -23.88
C GLY A 152 11.18 15.86 -24.24
N GLY A 153 10.61 17.05 -24.00
CA GLY A 153 11.18 18.36 -24.30
C GLY A 153 12.17 18.86 -23.24
N ALA A 154 12.60 20.12 -23.39
CA ALA A 154 13.49 20.77 -22.41
C ALA A 154 12.80 21.02 -21.05
N ASP A 155 11.48 20.91 -21.00
CA ASP A 155 10.60 21.12 -19.85
C ASP A 155 10.15 19.82 -19.17
N VAL A 156 10.77 18.67 -19.47
CA VAL A 156 10.45 17.35 -18.89
C VAL A 156 10.39 17.37 -17.35
N CYS A 157 11.24 18.18 -16.70
CA CYS A 157 11.30 18.32 -15.24
C CYS A 157 10.62 19.60 -14.73
N ALA A 158 9.92 20.36 -15.58
CA ALA A 158 9.23 21.56 -15.15
C ALA A 158 7.99 21.16 -14.32
N PRO A 159 7.65 21.93 -13.28
CA PRO A 159 6.49 21.65 -12.45
C PRO A 159 5.19 21.87 -13.22
N PRO A 160 4.04 21.41 -12.70
CA PRO A 160 2.72 21.81 -13.17
C PRO A 160 2.56 23.34 -13.16
N ALA A 161 1.76 23.88 -14.08
CA ALA A 161 1.58 25.34 -14.20
C ALA A 161 1.00 25.98 -12.93
N ASP A 162 0.21 25.23 -12.18
CA ASP A 162 -0.49 25.60 -10.96
C ASP A 162 0.10 24.91 -9.71
N ALA A 163 1.40 24.60 -9.75
CA ALA A 163 2.09 23.83 -8.71
C ALA A 163 1.75 24.28 -7.30
N VAL A 164 1.73 25.58 -6.98
CA VAL A 164 1.46 26.13 -5.62
C VAL A 164 0.07 25.81 -5.04
N LEU A 165 -0.87 25.32 -5.86
CA LEU A 165 -2.23 25.00 -5.44
C LEU A 165 -2.38 23.55 -4.98
N TYR A 166 -1.34 22.73 -5.15
CA TYR A 166 -1.34 21.36 -4.70
C TYR A 166 -0.97 21.27 -3.22
N GLN A 167 -1.57 20.30 -2.56
CA GLN A 167 -1.13 19.85 -1.24
C GLN A 167 -0.90 18.35 -1.27
N ILE A 168 0.18 17.90 -0.64
CA ILE A 168 0.61 16.49 -0.66
C ILE A 168 0.55 15.90 0.74
N GLU A 169 0.08 14.66 0.83
CA GLU A 169 0.11 13.87 2.06
C GLU A 169 0.65 12.45 1.79
N PHE A 170 1.19 11.85 2.84
CA PHE A 170 1.54 10.42 2.85
C PHE A 170 0.34 9.64 3.36
N ALA A 171 -0.05 8.62 2.62
CA ALA A 171 -1.07 7.68 3.01
C ALA A 171 -0.53 6.26 2.79
N HIS A 172 -0.64 5.40 3.79
CA HIS A 172 -0.52 3.97 3.54
C HIS A 172 -1.84 3.47 2.99
N HIS A 173 -1.78 2.69 1.91
CA HIS A 173 -2.96 2.07 1.34
C HIS A 173 -2.77 0.57 1.30
N PHE A 174 -3.81 -0.14 1.71
CA PHE A 174 -3.80 -1.60 1.74
C PHE A 174 -4.52 -2.17 0.53
N PRO A 175 -4.05 -3.30 0.02
CA PRO A 175 -4.65 -3.97 -1.12
C PRO A 175 -6.08 -4.49 -0.98
N TYR A 176 -6.65 -4.51 0.23
CA TYR A 176 -7.86 -5.29 0.50
C TYR A 176 -8.87 -4.59 1.42
N ASP A 177 -8.86 -3.25 1.50
CA ASP A 177 -9.87 -2.48 2.25
C ASP A 177 -11.24 -2.42 1.53
N GLU A 178 -11.69 -3.58 1.00
CA GLU A 178 -13.03 -3.78 0.43
C GLU A 178 -13.85 -4.82 1.22
N GLY A 179 -13.34 -5.28 2.38
CA GLY A 179 -14.11 -6.09 3.32
C GLY A 179 -15.36 -5.33 3.82
N PRO A 180 -16.39 -6.03 4.34
CA PRO A 180 -17.55 -5.39 4.98
C PRO A 180 -17.16 -4.52 6.20
N ILE A 181 -15.91 -4.64 6.63
CA ILE A 181 -15.27 -3.91 7.71
C ILE A 181 -14.67 -2.62 7.12
N ASN A 182 -15.51 -1.60 7.00
CA ASN A 182 -15.09 -0.24 6.65
C ASN A 182 -14.33 0.40 7.84
N GLY A 183 -13.12 -0.05 8.09
CA GLY A 183 -12.18 0.59 8.98
C GLY A 183 -11.05 1.17 8.14
N THR A 184 -11.09 2.47 7.86
CA THR A 184 -9.94 3.16 7.28
C THR A 184 -8.82 3.09 8.31
N VAL A 185 -7.97 2.08 8.19
CA VAL A 185 -6.77 1.93 9.00
C VAL A 185 -5.84 3.06 8.54
N THR A 186 -5.94 4.16 9.26
CA THR A 186 -5.32 5.42 8.90
C THR A 186 -4.01 5.53 9.62
N ASP A 187 -3.02 6.08 8.93
CA ASP A 187 -1.86 6.63 9.60
C ASP A 187 -2.25 7.65 10.66
N ALA A 188 -1.30 7.93 11.55
CA ALA A 188 -1.35 9.17 12.30
C ALA A 188 -1.63 10.31 11.29
N PRO A 189 -2.72 11.09 11.44
CA PRO A 189 -3.13 12.04 10.43
C PRO A 189 -2.00 13.06 10.22
N ARG A 190 -1.40 13.02 9.02
CA ARG A 190 -0.38 13.98 8.61
C ARG A 190 -1.09 15.11 7.88
N GLY A 191 -0.89 16.34 8.34
CA GLY A 191 -1.48 17.49 7.66
C GLY A 191 -0.89 17.65 6.26
N PRO A 192 -1.70 18.06 5.27
CA PRO A 192 -1.23 18.31 3.92
C PRO A 192 -0.09 19.33 3.89
N VAL A 193 0.91 19.10 3.04
CA VAL A 193 2.02 20.02 2.82
C VAL A 193 1.84 20.76 1.50
N SER A 194 1.93 22.09 1.56
CA SER A 194 1.91 22.93 0.36
C SER A 194 3.17 22.76 -0.48
N THR A 195 2.95 22.80 -1.77
CA THR A 195 3.97 22.82 -2.82
C THR A 195 4.44 24.24 -3.12
N ALA A 196 5.70 24.38 -3.49
CA ALA A 196 6.29 25.61 -3.99
C ALA A 196 6.07 25.76 -5.51
N ALA A 197 6.36 26.95 -6.04
CA ALA A 197 6.17 27.27 -7.46
C ALA A 197 7.09 26.47 -8.40
N ASP A 198 8.20 25.94 -7.89
CA ASP A 198 9.09 25.03 -8.61
C ASP A 198 8.65 23.56 -8.56
N GLY A 199 7.47 23.28 -7.99
CA GLY A 199 6.89 21.95 -7.82
C GLY A 199 7.51 21.13 -6.70
N THR A 200 8.36 21.72 -5.85
CA THR A 200 8.94 21.01 -4.72
C THR A 200 8.17 21.24 -3.43
N GLY A 201 8.31 20.33 -2.49
CA GLY A 201 7.86 20.51 -1.11
C GLY A 201 8.54 19.54 -0.18
N GLN A 202 8.16 19.59 1.10
CA GLN A 202 8.85 18.83 2.13
C GLN A 202 7.89 18.30 3.18
N LEU A 203 7.79 16.98 3.25
CA LEU A 203 7.04 16.26 4.27
C LEU A 203 7.88 16.24 5.54
N THR A 204 7.29 16.71 6.64
CA THR A 204 7.97 16.84 7.93
C THR A 204 7.25 16.03 8.98
N GLY A 205 7.99 15.59 9.99
CA GLY A 205 7.48 14.76 11.08
C GLY A 205 7.72 13.26 10.87
N PRO A 206 7.28 12.43 11.84
CA PRO A 206 7.32 10.97 11.76
C PRO A 206 6.61 10.42 10.52
N HIS A 207 7.33 9.65 9.71
CA HIS A 207 6.76 8.90 8.59
C HIS A 207 7.67 7.74 8.19
N PHE A 208 7.13 6.80 7.43
CA PHE A 208 7.91 5.76 6.77
C PHE A 208 8.38 6.28 5.41
N ALA A 209 9.61 5.95 5.03
CA ALA A 209 10.18 6.30 3.72
C ALA A 209 10.05 5.17 2.69
N GLY A 210 9.54 4.00 3.10
CA GLY A 210 9.41 2.81 2.30
C GLY A 210 8.35 1.85 2.85
N ALA A 211 7.96 0.89 2.02
CA ALA A 211 7.06 -0.19 2.37
C ALA A 211 7.60 -1.51 1.83
N ALA A 212 7.28 -2.62 2.51
CA ALA A 212 7.64 -3.95 2.06
C ALA A 212 6.57 -4.52 1.11
N PRO A 213 6.93 -5.15 -0.02
CA PRO A 213 5.95 -5.78 -0.90
C PRO A 213 5.05 -6.80 -0.16
N PRO A 214 3.74 -6.86 -0.46
CA PRO A 214 3.00 -6.16 -1.52
C PRO A 214 2.46 -4.78 -1.10
N SER A 215 2.93 -4.23 0.01
CA SER A 215 2.50 -2.92 0.50
C SER A 215 3.07 -1.79 -0.33
N CYS A 216 2.42 -0.65 -0.22
CA CYS A 216 2.86 0.57 -0.86
C CYS A 216 2.64 1.76 0.07
N LEU A 217 3.68 2.60 0.20
CA LEU A 217 3.55 3.93 0.76
C LEU A 217 3.03 4.84 -0.34
N ALA A 218 1.80 5.31 -0.21
CA ALA A 218 1.21 6.18 -1.20
C ALA A 218 1.54 7.65 -0.90
N VAL A 219 1.81 8.39 -1.97
CA VAL A 219 1.88 9.84 -1.96
C VAL A 219 0.69 10.32 -2.76
N GLU A 220 -0.17 11.11 -2.14
CA GLU A 220 -1.38 11.59 -2.77
C GLU A 220 -1.57 13.09 -2.65
N THR A 221 -2.30 13.64 -3.60
CA THR A 221 -2.69 15.04 -3.55
C THR A 221 -3.92 15.20 -2.66
N ALA A 222 -3.78 15.84 -1.51
CA ALA A 222 -4.85 16.12 -0.56
C ALA A 222 -5.79 17.25 -1.05
N VAL A 223 -5.21 18.28 -1.68
CA VAL A 223 -5.95 19.40 -2.27
C VAL A 223 -5.38 19.68 -3.65
N VAL A 224 -6.25 19.74 -4.65
CA VAL A 224 -5.89 20.02 -6.05
C VAL A 224 -6.66 21.23 -6.58
N PRO A 225 -6.08 21.99 -7.51
CA PRO A 225 -6.81 23.03 -8.21
C PRO A 225 -7.93 22.44 -9.09
N PRO A 226 -8.99 23.21 -9.41
CA PRO A 226 -10.13 22.71 -10.19
C PRO A 226 -9.80 22.15 -11.58
N SER A 227 -8.65 22.53 -12.15
CA SER A 227 -8.13 22.09 -13.45
C SER A 227 -7.36 20.76 -13.39
N ALA A 228 -7.15 20.22 -12.20
CA ALA A 228 -6.30 19.06 -11.95
C ALA A 228 -7.11 17.88 -11.43
N VAL A 229 -6.47 16.71 -11.46
CA VAL A 229 -7.01 15.46 -10.95
C VAL A 229 -6.25 15.12 -9.68
N GLN A 230 -6.96 14.59 -8.69
CA GLN A 230 -6.29 13.99 -7.54
C GLN A 230 -5.50 12.77 -8.01
N ALA A 231 -4.25 12.66 -7.58
CA ALA A 231 -3.36 11.57 -7.93
C ALA A 231 -2.86 10.88 -6.67
N LYS A 232 -2.62 9.58 -6.80
CA LYS A 232 -2.04 8.71 -5.77
C LYS A 232 -1.00 7.80 -6.41
N THR A 233 0.26 7.86 -5.98
CA THR A 233 1.32 6.97 -6.49
C THR A 233 1.94 6.17 -5.37
N CYS A 234 2.47 4.99 -5.68
CA CYS A 234 3.30 4.24 -4.76
C CYS A 234 4.74 4.72 -4.77
N LEU A 235 5.29 4.84 -3.58
CA LEU A 235 6.71 4.80 -3.35
C LEU A 235 7.17 3.33 -3.37
N ASP A 236 7.95 3.01 -4.38
CA ASP A 236 8.67 1.75 -4.48
C ASP A 236 10.00 1.93 -3.73
N SER A 237 10.15 1.25 -2.59
CA SER A 237 11.38 1.28 -1.77
C SER A 237 12.61 0.73 -2.49
N THR A 238 12.43 0.06 -3.64
CA THR A 238 13.52 -0.41 -4.51
C THR A 238 13.88 0.59 -5.61
N GLN A 239 13.17 1.70 -5.71
CA GLN A 239 13.43 2.71 -6.72
C GLN A 239 14.61 3.59 -6.31
N GLU A 240 15.79 3.28 -6.85
CA GLU A 240 17.00 4.08 -6.66
C GLU A 240 17.08 5.29 -7.61
N GLU A 241 16.19 5.36 -8.61
CA GLU A 241 16.25 6.33 -9.71
C GLU A 241 14.90 7.01 -9.98
N PHE A 242 14.94 8.33 -10.17
CA PHE A 242 13.78 9.15 -10.51
C PHE A 242 14.03 9.94 -11.80
N LEU A 243 12.97 10.38 -12.49
CA LEU A 243 13.12 11.13 -13.74
C LEU A 243 13.83 12.47 -13.49
N CYS A 244 13.45 13.16 -12.42
CA CYS A 244 13.81 14.53 -12.15
C CYS A 244 14.16 14.79 -10.68
N ALA A 245 13.68 13.96 -9.75
CA ALA A 245 14.04 14.06 -8.35
C ALA A 245 15.48 13.51 -8.08
N PRO A 246 16.21 14.07 -7.10
CA PRO A 246 17.40 13.43 -6.53
C PRO A 246 17.09 12.05 -5.92
N ALA A 247 18.12 11.23 -5.72
CA ALA A 247 17.97 10.01 -4.92
C ALA A 247 17.52 10.38 -3.48
N ALA A 248 16.61 9.57 -2.92
CA ALA A 248 15.91 9.79 -1.64
C ALA A 248 14.81 10.87 -1.62
N ASP A 249 14.55 11.55 -2.75
CA ASP A 249 13.37 12.42 -2.89
C ASP A 249 12.22 11.64 -3.53
N VAL A 250 10.98 12.03 -3.21
CA VAL A 250 9.75 11.47 -3.77
C VAL A 250 9.40 12.16 -5.09
N GLU A 251 8.98 11.41 -6.10
CA GLU A 251 8.48 11.97 -7.36
C GLU A 251 7.01 11.58 -7.58
N LEU A 252 6.14 12.57 -7.73
CA LEU A 252 4.73 12.38 -8.04
C LEU A 252 4.45 12.86 -9.47
N LEU A 253 4.04 11.93 -10.33
CA LEU A 253 3.64 12.23 -11.71
C LEU A 253 2.13 12.42 -11.79
N LEU A 254 1.74 13.64 -12.16
CA LEU A 254 0.36 14.08 -12.22
C LEU A 254 -0.16 14.06 -13.66
N PRO A 255 -1.21 13.28 -13.97
CA PRO A 255 -1.99 13.50 -15.18
C PRO A 255 -2.83 14.77 -15.03
N ASN A 256 -2.99 15.54 -16.10
CA ASN A 256 -3.96 16.63 -16.10
C ASN A 256 -5.40 16.10 -16.34
N GLN A 257 -6.39 16.95 -16.09
CA GLN A 257 -7.80 16.56 -16.18
C GLN A 257 -8.24 16.15 -17.60
N ALA A 258 -7.75 16.82 -18.64
CA ALA A 258 -8.15 16.52 -20.02
C ALA A 258 -7.62 15.15 -20.47
N ASP A 259 -6.39 14.83 -20.10
CA ASP A 259 -5.74 13.57 -20.44
C ASP A 259 -6.38 12.40 -19.71
N PHE A 260 -6.62 12.58 -18.40
CA PHE A 260 -7.29 11.57 -17.60
C PHE A 260 -8.72 11.32 -18.05
N ALA A 261 -9.48 12.38 -18.38
CA ALA A 261 -10.82 12.24 -18.94
C ALA A 261 -10.82 11.46 -20.26
N THR A 262 -9.85 11.71 -21.13
CA THR A 262 -9.69 10.95 -22.38
C THR A 262 -9.39 9.49 -22.10
N PHE A 263 -8.50 9.22 -21.15
CA PHE A 263 -8.14 7.89 -20.71
C PHE A 263 -9.35 7.10 -20.14
N LEU A 264 -10.18 7.74 -19.31
CA LEU A 264 -11.40 7.14 -18.78
C LEU A 264 -12.45 6.80 -19.85
N GLN A 265 -12.46 7.49 -20.99
CA GLN A 265 -13.40 7.22 -22.09
C GLN A 265 -13.01 5.99 -22.92
N ILE A 266 -11.73 5.61 -22.93
CA ILE A 266 -11.19 4.56 -23.81
C ILE A 266 -10.87 3.25 -23.06
N ARG A 267 -11.02 3.23 -21.73
CA ARG A 267 -10.89 2.01 -20.92
C ARG A 267 -12.10 1.09 -21.13
N ASN A 268 -11.90 -0.20 -20.90
CA ASN A 268 -12.91 -1.21 -21.23
C ASN A 268 -13.93 -1.40 -20.11
N GLN A 269 -13.55 -1.15 -18.85
CA GLN A 269 -14.40 -1.41 -17.69
C GLN A 269 -14.35 -0.26 -16.66
N ASN A 270 -15.30 -0.29 -15.71
CA ASN A 270 -15.45 0.74 -14.67
C ASN A 270 -14.58 0.50 -13.42
N GLY A 271 -13.71 -0.51 -13.42
CA GLY A 271 -12.92 -0.89 -12.25
C GLY A 271 -11.80 0.08 -11.88
N PRO A 272 -11.16 -0.13 -10.71
CA PRO A 272 -9.92 0.53 -10.34
C PRO A 272 -8.86 0.37 -11.42
N ILE A 273 -8.03 1.38 -11.62
CA ILE A 273 -6.98 1.36 -12.64
C ILE A 273 -5.67 1.85 -12.07
N ALA A 274 -4.58 1.18 -12.44
CA ALA A 274 -3.21 1.63 -12.20
C ALA A 274 -2.58 2.07 -13.52
N ILE A 275 -1.86 3.20 -13.53
CA ILE A 275 -1.12 3.69 -14.69
C ILE A 275 0.37 3.59 -14.39
N GLY A 276 1.16 3.03 -15.30
CA GLY A 276 2.61 2.99 -15.19
C GLY A 276 3.28 3.67 -16.37
N LEU A 277 4.36 4.39 -16.09
CA LEU A 277 5.29 4.96 -17.06
C LEU A 277 6.60 4.20 -16.98
N VAL A 278 6.92 3.44 -18.02
CA VAL A 278 8.21 2.77 -18.18
C VAL A 278 9.17 3.69 -18.91
N TRP A 279 10.36 3.90 -18.35
CA TRP A 279 11.35 4.81 -18.92
C TRP A 279 12.78 4.29 -18.76
N ASP A 280 13.68 4.74 -19.63
CA ASP A 280 15.09 4.34 -19.62
C ASP A 280 15.87 5.21 -18.63
N SER A 281 16.37 4.58 -17.57
CA SER A 281 17.22 5.16 -16.53
C SER A 281 18.36 6.04 -17.06
N ALA A 282 19.06 5.57 -18.09
CA ALA A 282 20.25 6.21 -18.64
C ALA A 282 19.93 7.46 -19.45
N THR A 283 18.77 7.49 -20.12
CA THR A 283 18.38 8.59 -20.99
C THR A 283 17.31 9.50 -20.40
N ARG A 284 16.65 9.05 -19.31
CA ARG A 284 15.49 9.70 -18.67
C ARG A 284 14.37 9.98 -19.67
N ARG A 285 14.07 8.99 -20.51
CA ARG A 285 13.04 9.08 -21.55
C ARG A 285 12.09 7.89 -21.49
N PRO A 286 10.81 8.08 -21.86
CA PRO A 286 9.87 6.97 -21.99
C PRO A 286 10.43 5.86 -22.88
N LEU A 287 10.16 4.61 -22.49
CA LEU A 287 10.74 3.42 -23.10
C LEU A 287 9.66 2.64 -23.86
N ALA A 288 9.83 2.53 -25.17
CA ALA A 288 9.00 1.71 -26.03
C ALA A 288 9.41 0.23 -25.97
N GLY A 289 8.44 -0.66 -26.18
CA GLY A 289 8.64 -2.10 -26.29
C GLY A 289 8.70 -2.83 -24.95
N ALA A 290 8.41 -2.17 -23.82
CA ALA A 290 8.30 -2.83 -22.53
C ALA A 290 7.00 -3.64 -22.44
N THR A 291 7.07 -4.87 -21.95
CA THR A 291 5.92 -5.74 -21.75
C THR A 291 5.64 -5.88 -20.26
N VAL A 292 4.37 -5.86 -19.89
CA VAL A 292 3.91 -6.00 -18.51
C VAL A 292 3.15 -7.31 -18.37
N THR A 293 3.57 -8.13 -17.41
CA THR A 293 2.99 -9.45 -17.14
C THR A 293 2.59 -9.55 -15.68
N PRO A 294 1.30 -9.71 -15.34
CA PRO A 294 0.89 -10.02 -13.99
C PRO A 294 1.55 -11.30 -13.49
N THR A 295 2.05 -11.29 -12.26
CA THR A 295 2.65 -12.48 -11.64
C THR A 295 1.58 -13.50 -11.25
N GLU A 296 1.98 -14.76 -11.10
CA GLU A 296 1.07 -15.83 -10.66
C GLU A 296 0.41 -15.48 -9.32
N GLY A 297 -0.92 -15.56 -9.25
CA GLY A 297 -1.72 -15.16 -8.09
C GLY A 297 -2.20 -13.70 -8.09
N SER A 298 -1.76 -12.87 -9.06
CA SER A 298 -2.31 -11.53 -9.25
C SER A 298 -3.61 -11.56 -10.07
N THR A 299 -4.53 -10.66 -9.74
CA THR A 299 -5.84 -10.54 -10.41
C THR A 299 -5.92 -9.25 -11.22
N THR A 300 -6.04 -9.39 -12.55
CA THR A 300 -6.24 -8.25 -13.46
C THR A 300 -7.46 -8.48 -14.33
N ASP A 301 -8.33 -7.48 -14.43
CA ASP A 301 -9.52 -7.52 -15.29
C ASP A 301 -9.22 -7.03 -16.71
N GLY A 302 -8.07 -6.39 -16.89
CA GLY A 302 -7.59 -5.96 -18.19
C GLY A 302 -6.21 -5.31 -18.15
N LEU A 303 -5.46 -5.46 -19.23
CA LEU A 303 -4.21 -4.74 -19.50
C LEU A 303 -4.36 -3.97 -20.82
N GLY A 304 -3.92 -2.72 -20.82
CA GLY A 304 -3.89 -1.86 -22.00
C GLY A 304 -2.58 -1.08 -22.10
N TYR A 305 -2.16 -0.79 -23.33
CA TYR A 305 -1.00 0.04 -23.63
C TYR A 305 -1.45 1.34 -24.28
N PHE A 306 -0.87 2.46 -23.85
CA PHE A 306 -1.37 3.79 -24.18
C PHE A 306 -0.26 4.68 -24.70
N ASP A 307 -0.58 5.60 -25.60
CA ASP A 307 0.35 6.60 -26.11
C ASP A 307 -0.22 8.00 -25.97
N PHE A 308 0.64 9.01 -26.14
CA PHE A 308 0.23 10.42 -26.13
C PHE A 308 0.39 11.02 -27.53
N VAL A 309 -0.73 11.20 -28.22
CA VAL A 309 -0.75 11.66 -29.62
C VAL A 309 -1.59 12.92 -29.73
N GLY A 310 -0.94 14.02 -30.12
CA GLY A 310 -1.64 15.28 -30.40
C GLY A 310 -2.33 15.91 -29.18
N GLY A 311 -1.81 15.68 -27.97
CA GLY A 311 -2.40 16.21 -26.73
C GLY A 311 -3.54 15.34 -26.16
N ALA A 312 -3.65 14.09 -26.60
CA ALA A 312 -4.65 13.15 -26.12
C ALA A 312 -4.04 11.78 -25.84
N VAL A 313 -4.55 11.11 -24.80
CA VAL A 313 -4.21 9.72 -24.50
C VAL A 313 -4.96 8.82 -25.47
N VAL A 314 -4.25 7.91 -26.13
CA VAL A 314 -4.83 6.95 -27.08
C VAL A 314 -4.47 5.53 -26.68
N ARG A 315 -5.43 4.61 -26.78
CA ARG A 315 -5.17 3.19 -26.58
C ARG A 315 -4.55 2.60 -27.84
N THR A 316 -3.49 1.84 -27.68
CA THR A 316 -2.81 1.15 -28.77
C THR A 316 -3.27 -0.30 -28.87
N ALA A 317 -3.19 -0.88 -30.07
CA ALA A 317 -3.49 -2.29 -30.31
C ALA A 317 -2.29 -3.22 -30.02
N GLY A 318 -1.21 -2.69 -29.45
CA GLY A 318 0.03 -3.41 -29.20
C GLY A 318 -0.03 -4.28 -27.94
N ASN A 319 1.00 -5.12 -27.79
CA ASN A 319 1.24 -5.95 -26.61
C ASN A 319 2.45 -5.48 -25.78
N ALA A 320 2.92 -4.25 -26.02
CA ALA A 320 4.04 -3.62 -25.36
C ALA A 320 3.85 -2.10 -25.35
N THR A 321 4.59 -1.39 -24.49
CA THR A 321 4.54 0.06 -24.39
C THR A 321 4.87 0.72 -25.73
N PRO A 322 4.12 1.75 -26.16
CA PRO A 322 4.45 2.52 -27.34
C PRO A 322 5.54 3.57 -27.01
N ALA A 323 5.75 4.55 -27.90
CA ALA A 323 6.79 5.57 -27.72
C ALA A 323 6.66 6.33 -26.39
N GLY A 324 5.43 6.58 -25.93
CA GLY A 324 5.15 7.22 -24.65
C GLY A 324 5.43 6.34 -23.42
N GLY A 325 5.80 5.07 -23.55
CA GLY A 325 6.17 4.23 -22.41
C GLY A 325 5.02 3.88 -21.45
N LEU A 326 3.78 4.21 -21.79
CA LEU A 326 2.63 4.06 -20.89
C LEU A 326 1.92 2.72 -21.04
N PHE A 327 1.48 2.21 -19.90
CA PHE A 327 0.50 1.13 -19.81
C PHE A 327 -0.49 1.45 -18.70
N ALA A 328 -1.61 0.73 -18.71
CA ALA A 328 -2.50 0.70 -17.58
C ALA A 328 -3.14 -0.66 -17.39
N ILE A 329 -3.42 -0.98 -16.14
CA ILE A 329 -4.01 -2.26 -15.73
C ILE A 329 -5.28 -1.97 -14.94
N GLU A 330 -6.38 -2.58 -15.35
CA GLU A 330 -7.60 -2.66 -14.56
C GLU A 330 -7.39 -3.73 -13.49
N LEU A 331 -7.51 -3.30 -12.23
CA LEU A 331 -7.16 -4.09 -11.06
C LEU A 331 -8.43 -4.39 -10.27
N SER A 332 -8.58 -5.64 -9.85
CA SER A 332 -9.53 -6.05 -8.81
C SER A 332 -8.88 -6.14 -7.42
N ALA A 333 -7.54 -6.06 -7.37
CA ALA A 333 -6.71 -5.93 -6.17
C ALA A 333 -5.30 -5.46 -6.61
N PRO A 334 -4.47 -4.88 -5.72
CA PRO A 334 -3.07 -4.60 -6.05
C PRO A 334 -2.37 -5.83 -6.58
N THR A 335 -1.60 -5.56 -7.62
CA THR A 335 -1.09 -6.60 -8.50
C THR A 335 0.40 -6.43 -8.64
N VAL A 336 1.12 -7.53 -8.43
CA VAL A 336 2.54 -7.58 -8.70
C VAL A 336 2.74 -7.92 -10.17
N VAL A 337 3.46 -7.07 -10.88
CA VAL A 337 3.77 -7.26 -12.30
C VAL A 337 5.26 -7.43 -12.53
N ASP A 338 5.61 -8.31 -13.46
CA ASP A 338 6.93 -8.38 -14.05
C ASP A 338 6.96 -7.52 -15.32
N ILE A 339 7.91 -6.59 -15.36
CA ILE A 339 8.15 -5.67 -16.46
C ILE A 339 9.46 -6.06 -17.13
N ALA A 340 9.41 -6.32 -18.43
CA ALA A 340 10.58 -6.64 -19.23
C ALA A 340 10.68 -5.66 -20.39
N ALA A 341 11.89 -5.20 -20.71
CA ALA A 341 12.14 -4.35 -21.86
C ALA A 341 13.39 -4.82 -22.64
N PRO A 342 13.45 -4.61 -23.97
CA PRO A 342 14.58 -5.05 -24.77
C PRO A 342 15.92 -4.50 -24.27
N GLY A 343 16.86 -5.39 -23.96
CA GLY A 343 18.20 -5.02 -23.51
C GLY A 343 18.29 -4.49 -22.07
N LYS A 344 17.20 -4.57 -21.29
CA LYS A 344 17.14 -4.15 -19.89
C LYS A 344 16.90 -5.36 -18.97
N SER A 345 17.32 -5.23 -17.72
CA SER A 345 17.01 -6.23 -16.70
C SER A 345 15.52 -6.18 -16.36
N PRO A 346 14.82 -7.33 -16.26
CA PRO A 346 13.43 -7.33 -15.81
C PRO A 346 13.30 -6.75 -14.40
N ARG A 347 12.19 -6.07 -14.15
CA ARG A 347 11.84 -5.54 -12.82
C ARG A 347 10.49 -6.06 -12.39
N ARG A 348 10.35 -6.31 -11.09
CA ARG A 348 9.10 -6.68 -10.45
C ARG A 348 8.59 -5.49 -9.67
N VAL A 349 7.34 -5.10 -9.89
CA VAL A 349 6.77 -3.88 -9.34
C VAL A 349 5.37 -4.16 -8.80
N VAL A 350 5.02 -3.56 -7.66
CA VAL A 350 3.67 -3.59 -7.11
C VAL A 350 2.88 -2.43 -7.70
N LEU A 351 1.72 -2.71 -8.28
CA LEU A 351 0.78 -1.70 -8.75
C LEU A 351 -0.34 -1.52 -7.72
N PRO A 352 -0.57 -0.31 -7.21
CA PRO A 352 -1.69 -0.05 -6.30
C PRO A 352 -3.01 -0.11 -7.05
N ASP A 353 -4.06 -0.53 -6.36
CA ASP A 353 -5.42 -0.33 -6.79
C ASP A 353 -5.76 1.17 -6.71
N GLY A 354 -6.17 1.72 -7.83
CA GLY A 354 -6.72 3.07 -7.89
C GLY A 354 -8.22 3.00 -7.75
N ILE A 355 -8.76 2.85 -6.52
CA ILE A 355 -10.22 2.72 -6.30
C ILE A 355 -10.99 3.88 -6.97
N ASN A 356 -10.37 5.06 -7.16
CA ASN A 356 -10.99 6.15 -7.91
C ASN A 356 -10.09 6.89 -8.91
N MET A 357 -8.79 7.13 -8.66
CA MET A 357 -7.90 7.88 -9.58
C MET A 357 -6.42 7.52 -9.37
N PRO A 358 -5.73 6.85 -10.32
CA PRO A 358 -4.31 6.58 -10.16
C PRO A 358 -3.44 7.81 -10.47
N GLY A 359 -2.46 8.05 -9.60
CA GLY A 359 -1.21 8.68 -10.03
C GLY A 359 -0.44 7.73 -10.95
N VAL A 360 0.56 8.27 -11.65
CA VAL A 360 1.37 7.45 -12.56
C VAL A 360 2.57 6.88 -11.80
N LEU A 361 2.68 5.56 -11.77
CA LEU A 361 3.85 4.90 -11.22
C LEU A 361 5.05 5.06 -12.16
N SER A 362 6.14 5.61 -11.64
CA SER A 362 7.39 5.82 -12.38
C SER A 362 8.25 4.58 -12.32
N ILE A 363 8.59 3.98 -13.46
CA ILE A 363 9.29 2.69 -13.51
C ILE A 363 10.56 2.81 -14.37
N PRO A 364 11.73 3.07 -13.74
CA PRO A 364 13.01 3.06 -14.46
C PRO A 364 13.43 1.65 -14.87
N MET A 365 14.04 1.52 -16.05
CA MET A 365 14.56 0.28 -16.64
C MET A 365 16.00 0.39 -17.13
#